data_AF-A0AA35RC50-F1
#
_entry.id   AF-A0AA35RC50-F1
#
_cell.length_a   1.000
_cell.length_b   1.000
_cell.length_c   1.000
_cell.angle_alpha   90.00
_cell.angle_beta   90.00
_cell.angle_gamma   90.00
#
_symmetry.space_group_name_H-M   'P 1'
#
loop_
_entity.id
_entity.type
_entity.pdbx_description
1 polymer ?
#
loop_
_entity_poly.entity_id
_entity_poly.type
_entity_poly.pdbx_seq_one_letter_code
_entity_poly.pdbx_strand_id
1 'polypeptide(L)'
;MTTLSYQVAGAGGGDGGERPPRKWKDWALERETELRLEAPDQEGSLIDIKLVRGTAEVFGTEVARNQSYSLCPRMKLAIFTWHGCTVRVEGEPQVAYISEETPMIMYLNTHIAVDQLRHRREKEGQIGPRVSPPVPQTHTHTKR
;
A
#
# COMPACT_ATOMS: atom_id res chain seq x y z
N MET A 1 -12.07 -2.49 -1.56
CA MET A 1 -11.21 -2.47 -2.75
C MET A 1 -10.62 -1.07 -2.84
N THR A 2 -9.35 -0.91 -2.51
CA THR A 2 -8.68 0.39 -2.43
C THR A 2 -8.11 0.71 -3.81
N THR A 3 -8.75 1.60 -4.56
CA THR A 3 -8.23 2.05 -5.85
C THR A 3 -7.33 3.25 -5.59
N LEU A 4 -6.02 3.08 -5.70
CA LEU A 4 -5.13 4.22 -5.93
C LEU A 4 -5.47 4.75 -7.33
N SER A 5 -6.06 5.93 -7.41
CA SER A 5 -6.37 6.56 -8.68
C SER A 5 -5.07 7.00 -9.34
N TYR A 6 -4.74 6.40 -10.47
CA TYR A 6 -3.73 6.93 -11.38
C TYR A 6 -4.32 8.12 -12.13
N GLN A 7 -3.83 9.32 -11.83
CA GLN A 7 -4.11 10.48 -12.65
C GLN A 7 -3.05 10.53 -13.76
N VAL A 8 -3.44 10.24 -15.00
CA VAL A 8 -2.64 10.63 -16.17
C VAL A 8 -2.50 12.14 -16.11
N ALA A 9 -1.26 12.64 -16.09
CA ALA A 9 -1.00 14.04 -16.34
C ALA A 9 -1.41 14.34 -17.79
N GLY A 10 -2.67 14.71 -17.97
CA GLY A 10 -3.22 15.12 -19.26
C GLY A 10 -2.53 16.41 -19.70
N ALA A 11 -1.89 16.35 -20.87
CA ALA A 11 -1.53 17.54 -21.62
C ALA A 11 -2.83 18.22 -22.09
N GLY A 12 -3.22 19.29 -21.41
CA GLY A 12 -4.37 20.14 -21.77
C GLY A 12 -4.27 21.46 -21.01
N GLY A 13 -3.94 22.54 -21.72
CA GLY A 13 -3.62 23.84 -21.16
C GLY A 13 -4.80 24.56 -20.50
N GLY A 14 -4.47 25.42 -19.53
CA GLY A 14 -5.41 26.34 -18.89
C GLY A 14 -5.00 26.76 -17.49
N ASP A 15 -4.52 28.00 -17.39
CA ASP A 15 -4.25 28.82 -16.21
C ASP A 15 -2.93 28.63 -15.42
N GLY A 16 -2.12 29.67 -15.48
CA GLY A 16 -0.76 29.77 -14.95
C GLY A 16 -0.72 30.14 -13.48
N GLY A 17 -1.33 29.30 -12.64
CA GLY A 17 -1.03 29.28 -11.21
C GLY A 17 0.20 28.42 -10.97
N GLU A 18 1.37 29.04 -10.83
CA GLU A 18 2.59 28.35 -10.43
C GLU A 18 2.36 27.76 -9.02
N ARG A 19 1.93 26.49 -8.95
CA ARG A 19 1.77 25.77 -7.68
C ARG A 19 3.13 25.85 -6.98
N PRO A 20 3.19 26.32 -5.71
CA PRO A 20 4.45 26.50 -5.01
C PRO A 20 5.28 25.22 -5.09
N PRO A 21 6.62 25.32 -5.14
CA PRO A 21 7.49 24.17 -5.34
C PRO A 21 7.16 23.10 -4.30
N ARG A 22 6.66 21.98 -4.83
CA ARG A 22 6.21 20.82 -4.09
C ARG A 22 7.36 20.28 -3.23
N LYS A 23 7.28 20.44 -1.91
CA LYS A 23 8.34 20.01 -1.00
C LYS A 23 8.22 18.51 -0.75
N TRP A 24 9.10 17.76 -1.39
CA TRP A 24 9.23 16.32 -1.19
C TRP A 24 10.05 16.03 0.07
N LYS A 25 9.60 15.04 0.85
CA LYS A 25 10.37 14.41 1.92
C LYS A 25 10.73 12.99 1.50
N ASP A 26 12.01 12.67 1.53
CA ASP A 26 12.52 11.34 1.19
C ASP A 26 12.50 10.44 2.42
N TRP A 27 12.01 9.22 2.23
CA TRP A 27 11.96 8.15 3.22
C TRP A 27 12.75 6.97 2.69
N ALA A 28 13.86 6.65 3.35
CA ALA A 28 14.65 5.46 3.08
C ALA A 28 14.12 4.31 3.94
N LEU A 29 13.71 3.23 3.29
CA LEU A 29 13.22 2.02 3.95
C LEU A 29 14.27 0.93 3.80
N GLU A 30 14.60 0.30 4.92
CA GLU A 30 15.43 -0.91 4.94
C GLU A 30 14.63 -2.13 4.49
N ARG A 31 15.32 -3.26 4.29
CA ARG A 31 14.67 -4.53 3.95
C ARG A 31 13.59 -4.89 4.97
N GLU A 32 12.50 -5.47 4.49
CA GLU A 32 11.42 -6.03 5.32
C GLU A 32 10.74 -5.01 6.25
N THR A 33 10.84 -3.72 5.92
CA THR A 33 10.16 -2.63 6.62
C THR A 33 9.04 -2.04 5.76
N GLU A 34 8.09 -1.37 6.42
CA GLU A 34 7.04 -0.60 5.73
C GLU A 34 6.91 0.83 6.24
N LEU A 35 6.60 1.75 5.33
CA LEU A 35 6.19 3.12 5.64
C LEU A 35 4.67 3.15 5.78
N ARG A 36 4.19 3.44 6.99
CA ARG A 36 2.76 3.63 7.27
C ARG A 36 2.42 5.10 7.17
N LEU A 37 1.46 5.42 6.32
CA LEU A 37 0.96 6.77 6.07
C LEU A 37 -0.54 6.85 6.38
N GLU A 38 -0.94 7.93 7.03
CA GLU A 38 -2.34 8.32 7.20
C GLU A 38 -2.54 9.72 6.61
N ALA A 39 -3.44 9.80 5.63
CA ALA A 39 -3.81 11.07 5.02
C ALA A 39 -4.65 11.91 5.99
N PRO A 40 -4.51 13.24 5.97
CA PRO A 40 -5.34 14.14 6.77
C PRO A 40 -6.82 13.92 6.53
N ASP A 41 -7.62 14.25 7.54
CA ASP A 41 -9.08 14.23 7.43
C ASP A 41 -9.63 15.41 6.62
N GLN A 42 -8.84 16.48 6.42
CA GLN A 42 -9.27 17.70 5.74
C GLN A 42 -9.42 17.50 4.23
N GLU A 43 -10.62 17.79 3.72
CA GLU A 43 -10.94 17.79 2.30
C GLU A 43 -9.99 18.68 1.48
N GLY A 44 -9.54 18.20 0.32
CA GLY A 44 -8.56 18.90 -0.52
C GLY A 44 -7.09 18.72 -0.11
N SER A 45 -6.81 18.09 1.03
CA SER A 45 -5.45 17.69 1.41
C SER A 45 -5.05 16.43 0.65
N LEU A 46 -4.15 16.56 -0.32
CA LEU A 46 -3.62 15.43 -1.09
C LEU A 46 -2.21 15.10 -0.61
N ILE A 47 -1.94 13.82 -0.44
CA ILE A 47 -0.57 13.32 -0.28
C ILE A 47 -0.17 12.64 -1.57
N ASP A 48 0.93 13.11 -2.16
CA ASP A 48 1.50 12.45 -3.32
C ASP A 48 2.70 11.60 -2.88
N ILE A 49 2.75 10.36 -3.36
CA ILE A 49 3.87 9.44 -3.12
C ILE A 49 4.55 9.09 -4.44
N LYS A 50 5.87 8.88 -4.39
CA LYS A 50 6.66 8.50 -5.56
C LYS A 50 7.82 7.59 -5.16
N LEU A 51 7.88 6.41 -5.76
CA LEU A 51 9.04 5.52 -5.60
C LEU A 51 10.20 6.04 -6.46
N VAL A 52 11.34 6.36 -5.85
CA VAL A 52 12.52 6.88 -6.58
C VAL A 52 13.65 5.86 -6.70
N ARG A 53 13.76 4.92 -5.76
CA ARG A 53 14.80 3.89 -5.76
C ARG A 53 14.28 2.57 -5.20
N GLY A 54 14.80 1.45 -5.70
CA GLY A 54 14.47 0.11 -5.23
C GLY A 54 13.10 -0.37 -5.74
N THR A 55 12.55 -1.33 -5.01
CA THR A 55 11.24 -1.96 -5.27
C THR A 55 10.36 -1.78 -4.04
N ALA A 56 9.09 -1.46 -4.25
CA ALA A 56 8.13 -1.33 -3.16
C ALA A 56 6.77 -1.86 -3.61
N GLU A 57 5.95 -2.26 -2.65
CA GLU A 57 4.60 -2.75 -2.89
C GLU A 57 3.61 -2.16 -1.88
N VAL A 58 2.36 -2.02 -2.31
CA VAL A 58 1.23 -1.63 -1.48
C VAL A 58 0.23 -2.78 -1.52
N PHE A 59 0.02 -3.45 -0.38
CA PHE A 59 -0.91 -4.58 -0.25
C PHE A 59 -0.80 -5.62 -1.38
N GLY A 60 0.44 -5.97 -1.77
CA GLY A 60 0.75 -6.93 -2.84
C GLY A 60 0.72 -6.37 -4.26
N THR A 61 0.42 -5.08 -4.46
CA THR A 61 0.55 -4.41 -5.76
C THR A 61 1.88 -3.69 -5.86
N GLU A 62 2.69 -4.03 -6.86
CA GLU A 62 3.98 -3.38 -7.10
C GLU A 62 3.80 -1.89 -7.45
N VAL A 63 4.62 -1.04 -6.84
CA VAL A 63 4.64 0.41 -7.08
C VAL A 63 5.64 0.71 -8.19
N ALA A 64 5.17 1.33 -9.29
CA ALA A 64 6.05 1.68 -10.39
C ALA A 64 7.02 2.81 -10.02
N ARG A 65 8.29 2.64 -10.41
CA ARG A 65 9.32 3.66 -10.20
C ARG A 65 8.99 4.92 -10.99
N ASN A 66 9.27 6.06 -10.39
CA ASN A 66 9.08 7.40 -10.93
C ASN A 66 7.63 7.76 -11.30
N GLN A 67 6.65 6.96 -10.90
CA GLN A 67 5.24 7.27 -11.02
C GLN A 67 4.74 7.88 -9.70
N SER A 68 3.97 8.97 -9.83
CA SER A 68 3.32 9.61 -8.69
C SER A 68 1.94 9.00 -8.45
N TYR A 69 1.60 8.75 -7.20
CA TYR A 69 0.29 8.27 -6.76
C TYR A 69 -0.27 9.21 -5.70
N SER A 70 -1.54 9.59 -5.81
CA SER A 70 -2.20 10.48 -4.87
C SER A 70 -3.06 9.68 -3.90
N LEU A 71 -2.92 9.96 -2.61
CA LEU A 71 -3.78 9.47 -1.54
C LEU A 71 -4.90 10.47 -1.30
N CYS A 72 -6.14 9.97 -1.28
CA CYS A 72 -7.29 10.76 -0.88
C CYS A 72 -7.26 11.01 0.65
N PRO A 73 -7.97 12.05 1.13
CA PRO A 73 -8.17 12.27 2.56
C PRO A 73 -8.65 11.00 3.29
N ARG A 74 -8.27 10.85 4.56
CA ARG A 74 -8.67 9.74 5.46
C ARG A 74 -8.17 8.34 5.04
N MET A 75 -7.37 8.24 3.98
CA MET A 75 -6.79 6.97 3.55
C MET A 75 -5.61 6.57 4.43
N LYS A 76 -5.49 5.26 4.66
CA LYS A 76 -4.33 4.63 5.30
C LYS A 76 -3.60 3.78 4.28
N LEU A 77 -2.29 3.92 4.23
CA LEU A 77 -1.43 3.22 3.29
C LEU A 77 -0.25 2.61 4.05
N ALA A 78 0.13 1.39 3.66
CA ALA A 78 1.40 0.80 4.05
C ALA A 78 2.19 0.50 2.77
N ILE A 79 3.37 1.11 2.64
CA ILE A 79 4.29 0.86 1.53
C ILE A 79 5.39 -0.04 2.07
N PHE A 80 5.40 -1.29 1.63
CA PHE A 80 6.35 -2.31 2.08
C PHE A 80 7.47 -2.51 1.06
N THR A 81 8.64 -2.98 1.52
CA THR A 81 9.75 -3.34 0.63
C THR A 81 10.46 -4.61 1.09
N TRP A 82 10.65 -5.56 0.17
CA TRP A 82 11.44 -6.78 0.42
C TRP A 82 12.95 -6.54 0.45
N HIS A 83 13.45 -5.60 -0.35
CA HIS A 83 14.90 -5.47 -0.64
C HIS A 83 15.53 -4.15 -0.19
N GLY A 84 14.69 -3.16 0.11
CA GLY A 84 15.06 -1.80 0.47
C GLY A 84 14.68 -0.81 -0.64
N CYS A 85 14.15 0.34 -0.27
CA CYS A 85 13.66 1.32 -1.23
C CYS A 85 13.78 2.76 -0.72
N THR A 86 13.54 3.72 -1.61
CA THR A 86 13.41 5.13 -1.23
C THR A 86 12.14 5.68 -1.85
N VAL A 87 11.25 6.16 -0.99
CA VAL A 87 9.95 6.73 -1.36
C VAL A 87 9.96 8.21 -1.01
N ARG A 88 9.49 9.04 -1.94
CA ARG A 88 9.23 10.45 -1.69
C ARG A 88 7.77 10.66 -1.36
N VAL A 89 7.51 11.48 -0.36
CA VAL A 89 6.17 11.88 0.06
C VAL A 89 6.08 13.40 0.00
N GLU A 90 5.03 13.90 -0.64
CA GLU A 90 4.68 15.31 -0.71
C GLU A 90 3.35 15.54 0.00
N GLY A 91 3.24 16.64 0.72
CA GLY A 91 2.09 16.95 1.60
C GLY A 91 2.41 16.67 3.06
N GLU A 92 1.45 16.97 3.93
CA GLU A 92 1.59 16.80 5.38
C GLU A 92 0.72 15.62 5.84
N PRO A 93 1.27 14.40 5.96
CA PRO A 93 0.55 13.28 6.53
C PRO A 93 0.27 13.50 8.02
N GLN A 94 -0.90 13.06 8.47
CA GLN A 94 -1.25 13.05 9.89
C GLN A 94 -0.40 12.05 10.67
N VAL A 95 -0.11 10.89 10.04
CA VAL A 95 0.78 9.86 10.59
C VAL A 95 1.74 9.43 9.49
N ALA A 96 3.04 9.44 9.80
CA ALA A 96 4.08 8.89 8.93
C ALA A 96 5.24 8.33 9.75
N TYR A 97 5.43 7.01 9.70
CA TYR A 97 6.55 6.34 10.37
C TYR A 97 6.91 5.03 9.66
N ILE A 98 8.16 4.60 9.84
CA ILE A 98 8.66 3.31 9.35
C ILE A 98 8.42 2.28 10.46
N SER A 99 7.87 1.13 10.09
CA SER A 99 7.60 0.01 10.98
C SER A 99 8.37 -1.22 10.52
N GLU A 100 9.05 -1.87 11.46
CA GLU A 100 9.75 -3.15 11.27
C GLU A 100 8.82 -4.35 11.55
N GLU A 101 7.78 -4.14 12.35
CA GLU A 101 6.81 -5.17 12.70
C GLU A 101 5.73 -5.29 11.61
N THR A 102 5.95 -6.23 10.69
CA THR A 102 5.02 -6.48 9.58
C THR A 102 4.61 -7.95 9.51
N PRO A 103 3.33 -8.26 9.21
CA PRO A 103 2.88 -9.62 8.99
C PRO A 103 3.19 -10.13 7.57
N MET A 104 3.99 -9.42 6.77
CA MET A 104 4.17 -9.68 5.34
C MET A 104 4.74 -11.09 5.05
N ILE A 105 5.63 -11.58 5.91
CA ILE A 105 6.15 -12.96 5.82
C ILE A 105 5.03 -14.00 5.99
N MET A 106 4.06 -13.77 6.90
CA MET A 106 2.92 -14.68 7.04
C MET A 106 2.04 -14.69 5.79
N TYR A 107 1.83 -13.53 5.16
CA TYR A 107 1.09 -13.46 3.89
C TYR A 107 1.84 -14.18 2.76
N LEU A 108 3.15 -14.02 2.66
CA LEU A 108 3.97 -14.73 1.68
C LEU A 108 3.93 -16.25 1.87
N ASN A 109 4.09 -16.72 3.12
CA ASN A 109 4.01 -18.14 3.44
C ASN A 109 2.63 -18.72 3.09
N THR A 110 1.57 -17.97 3.39
CA THR A 110 0.19 -18.36 3.04
C THR A 110 0.01 -18.43 1.52
N HIS A 111 0.52 -17.45 0.78
CA HIS A 111 0.49 -17.43 -0.68
C HIS A 111 1.17 -18.68 -1.26
N ILE A 112 2.39 -19.00 -0.81
CA ILE A 112 3.14 -20.18 -1.25
C ILE A 112 2.36 -21.47 -0.95
N ALA A 113 1.81 -21.61 0.26
CA ALA A 113 1.05 -22.80 0.64
C ALA A 113 -0.21 -22.99 -0.23
N VAL A 114 -0.96 -21.91 -0.49
CA VAL A 114 -2.14 -21.94 -1.36
C VAL A 114 -1.76 -22.25 -2.81
N ASP A 115 -0.66 -21.67 -3.29
CA ASP A 115 -0.19 -21.90 -4.65
C ASP A 115 0.30 -23.33 -4.88
N GLN A 116 0.99 -23.93 -3.91
CA GLN A 116 1.35 -25.35 -3.94
C GLN A 116 0.12 -26.26 -4.00
N LEU A 117 -0.93 -25.92 -3.25
CA LEU A 117 -2.20 -26.66 -3.29
C LEU A 117 -2.90 -26.51 -4.65
N ARG A 118 -2.81 -25.35 -5.31
CA ARG A 118 -3.33 -25.15 -6.67
C ARG A 118 -2.63 -26.07 -7.66
N HIS A 119 -1.30 -26.03 -7.71
CA HIS A 119 -0.51 -26.85 -8.63
C HIS A 119 -0.74 -28.36 -8.41
N ARG A 120 -0.91 -28.80 -7.17
CA ARG A 120 -1.23 -30.21 -6.87
C ARG A 120 -2.60 -30.60 -7.43
N ARG A 121 -3.63 -29.78 -7.18
CA ARG A 121 -5.00 -30.08 -7.61
C ARG A 121 -5.20 -29.97 -9.12
N GLU A 122 -4.47 -29.07 -9.78
CA GLU A 122 -4.47 -28.97 -11.24
C GLU A 122 -4.01 -30.30 -11.88
N LYS A 123 -2.95 -30.92 -11.35
CA LYS A 123 -2.48 -32.25 -11.81
C LYS A 123 -3.50 -33.36 -11.59
N GLU A 124 -4.33 -33.22 -10.58
CA GLU A 124 -5.40 -34.18 -10.24
C GLU A 124 -6.74 -33.85 -10.92
N GLY A 125 -6.81 -32.79 -11.75
CA GLY A 125 -8.04 -32.32 -12.39
C GLY A 125 -9.10 -31.79 -11.43
N GLN A 126 -8.69 -31.39 -10.21
CA GLN A 126 -9.58 -30.91 -9.15
C GLN A 126 -9.64 -29.37 -9.09
N ILE A 127 -10.70 -28.86 -8.47
CA ILE A 127 -10.89 -27.42 -8.22
C ILE A 127 -9.85 -26.91 -7.20
N GLY A 128 -9.35 -25.68 -7.39
CA GLY A 128 -8.38 -25.05 -6.50
C GLY A 128 -8.83 -24.91 -5.04
N PRO A 129 -7.88 -24.72 -4.09
CA PRO A 129 -8.16 -24.53 -2.67
C PRO A 129 -9.04 -23.31 -2.39
N ARG A 130 -9.97 -23.46 -1.43
CA ARG A 130 -10.79 -22.39 -0.88
C ARG A 130 -10.20 -21.95 0.46
N VAL A 131 -10.00 -20.64 0.62
CA VAL A 131 -9.49 -20.03 1.86
C VAL A 131 -10.57 -19.11 2.39
N SER A 132 -10.98 -19.34 3.63
CA SER A 132 -11.94 -18.48 4.33
C SER A 132 -11.22 -17.81 5.49
N PRO A 133 -11.26 -16.47 5.61
CA PRO A 133 -10.77 -15.81 6.80
C PRO A 133 -11.62 -16.22 8.02
N PRO A 134 -11.02 -16.34 9.21
CA PRO A 134 -11.77 -16.65 10.42
C PRO A 134 -12.78 -15.54 10.71
N VAL A 135 -14.01 -15.93 11.08
CA VAL A 135 -15.04 -14.98 11.52
C VAL A 135 -14.77 -14.60 12.97
N PRO A 136 -14.68 -13.31 13.32
CA PRO A 136 -14.51 -12.90 14.72
C PRO A 136 -15.67 -13.41 15.57
N GLN A 137 -15.37 -14.15 16.64
CA GLN A 137 -16.37 -14.50 17.65
C GLN A 137 -16.57 -13.30 18.57
N THR A 138 -17.56 -12.45 18.29
CA THR A 138 -17.99 -11.43 19.24
C THR A 138 -18.71 -12.11 20.39
N HIS A 139 -17.99 -12.47 21.46
CA HIS A 139 -18.63 -12.86 22.72
C HIS A 139 -19.28 -11.61 23.33
N THR A 140 -20.55 -11.35 22.99
CA THR A 140 -21.39 -10.40 23.71
C THR A 140 -21.75 -11.02 25.06
N HIS A 141 -20.88 -10.86 26.06
CA HIS A 141 -21.24 -11.11 27.45
C HIS A 141 -22.20 -10.00 27.91
N THR A 142 -23.47 -10.12 27.58
CA THR A 142 -24.53 -9.40 28.29
C THR A 142 -24.62 -10.02 29.68
N LYS A 143 -24.01 -9.40 30.69
CA LYS A 143 -24.37 -9.67 32.08
C LYS A 143 -25.83 -9.28 32.25
N ARG A 144 -26.68 -10.28 32.53
CA ARG A 144 -28.00 -10.09 33.12
C ARG A 144 -27.85 -9.77 34.60
#